data_AF-A0A973JXM8-F1
#
_entry.id   AF-A0A973JXM8-F1
#
_cell.length_a   1.000
_cell.length_b   1.000
_cell.length_c   1.000
_cell.angle_alpha   90.00
_cell.angle_beta   90.00
_cell.angle_gamma   90.00
#
_symmetry.space_group_name_H-M   'P 1'
#
loop_
_entity.id
_entity.type
_entity.pdbx_description
1 polymer ?
#
loop_
_entity_poly.entity_id
_entity_poly.type
_entity_poly.pdbx_seq_one_letter_code
_entity_poly.pdbx_strand_id
1 'polypeptide(L)' 'MRVLAQIAMVMNLDKCIGCHTCSVTCKQTWTNRTGVEYAWFNNVET' A
#
# COMPACT_ATOMS: atom_id res chain seq x y z
N MET A 1 21.75 24.60 9.78
CA MET A 1 20.90 23.88 8.83
C MET A 1 20.83 22.42 9.27
N ARG A 2 19.64 21.87 9.55
CA ARG A 2 19.47 20.48 10.00
C ARG A 2 18.76 19.69 8.90
N VAL A 3 19.54 19.08 8.01
CA VAL A 3 19.02 18.25 6.92
C VAL A 3 18.60 16.90 7.51
N LEU A 4 17.39 16.46 7.17
CA LEU A 4 16.86 15.13 7.48
C LEU A 4 16.56 14.40 6.17
N ALA A 5 16.56 13.07 6.22
CA ALA A 5 16.20 12.23 5.09
C ALA A 5 14.76 11.72 5.26
N GLN A 6 14.01 11.68 4.16
CA GLN A 6 12.68 11.06 4.07
C GLN A 6 12.74 9.86 3.13
N ILE A 7 12.11 8.76 3.52
CA ILE A 7 11.93 7.59 2.67
C ILE A 7 10.76 7.86 1.73
N ALA A 8 10.94 7.58 0.44
CA ALA A 8 9.94 7.78 -0.60
C ALA A 8 9.78 6.52 -1.47
N MET A 9 8.67 6.42 -2.19
CA MET A 9 8.33 5.32 -3.08
C MET A 9 7.87 5.87 -4.44
N VAL A 10 8.21 5.16 -5.52
CA VAL A 10 7.72 5.44 -6.87
C VAL A 10 7.12 4.16 -7.44
N MET A 11 5.95 4.28 -8.06
CA MET A 11 5.25 3.18 -8.74
C MET A 11 5.20 3.47 -10.24
N ASN A 12 5.74 2.56 -11.06
CA ASN A 12 5.65 2.67 -12.51
C ASN A 12 4.30 2.13 -13.00
N LEU A 13 3.44 3.03 -13.46
CA LEU A 13 2.08 2.69 -13.90
C LEU A 13 2.05 1.90 -15.22
N ASP A 14 3.04 2.07 -16.10
CA ASP A 14 3.13 1.31 -17.35
C ASP A 14 3.40 -0.19 -17.12
N LYS A 15 3.97 -0.53 -15.96
CA LYS A 15 4.23 -1.92 -15.54
C LYS A 15 3.22 -2.44 -14.52
N CYS A 16 2.33 -1.59 -14.03
CA CYS A 16 1.28 -2.02 -13.11
C CYS A 16 0.23 -2.81 -13.89
N ILE A 17 -0.08 -4.02 -13.43
CA ILE A 17 -1.08 -4.90 -14.07
C ILE A 17 -2.40 -4.99 -13.29
N GLY A 18 -2.57 -4.16 -12.26
CA GLY A 18 -3.82 -4.14 -11.48
C GLY A 18 -4.13 -5.44 -10.72
N CYS A 19 -3.11 -6.23 -10.33
CA CYS A 19 -3.34 -7.57 -9.76
C CYS A 19 -3.75 -7.62 -8.28
N HIS A 20 -3.79 -6.47 -7.58
CA HIS A 20 -4.15 -6.37 -6.16
C HIS A 20 -3.27 -7.15 -5.15
N THR A 21 -2.14 -7.74 -5.57
CA THR A 21 -1.25 -8.49 -4.67
C THR A 21 -0.71 -7.62 -3.52
N CYS A 22 -0.37 -6.36 -3.82
CA CYS A 22 0.09 -5.40 -2.82
C CYS A 22 -0.99 -5.06 -1.77
N SER A 23 -2.26 -5.08 -2.17
CA SER A 23 -3.40 -4.86 -1.27
C SER A 23 -3.62 -6.04 -0.34
N VAL A 24 -3.62 -7.27 -0.86
CA VAL A 24 -3.84 -8.49 -0.07
C VAL A 24 -2.74 -8.70 0.96
N THR A 25 -1.47 -8.52 0.57
CA THR A 25 -0.34 -8.65 1.50
C THR A 25 -0.42 -7.63 2.62
N CYS A 26 -0.65 -6.35 2.30
CA CYS A 26 -0.82 -5.31 3.30
C CYS A 26 -2.02 -5.58 4.24
N LYS A 27 -3.13 -6.04 3.69
CA LYS A 27 -4.34 -6.40 4.44
C LYS A 27 -4.04 -7.48 5.46
N GLN A 28 -3.42 -8.57 5.02
CA GLN A 28 -3.16 -9.73 5.88
C GLN A 28 -2.19 -9.40 7.00
N THR A 29 -1.16 -8.59 6.73
CA THR A 29 -0.17 -8.21 7.74
C THR A 29 -0.72 -7.20 8.76
N TRP A 30 -1.53 -6.22 8.32
CA TRP A 30 -1.81 -5.04 9.14
C TRP A 30 -3.28 -4.79 9.50
N THR A 31 -4.20 -5.08 8.59
CA THR A 31 -5.63 -4.72 8.73
C THR A 31 -6.58 -5.91 8.72
N ASN A 32 -6.10 -7.10 9.13
CA ASN A 32 -6.90 -8.32 9.31
C ASN A 32 -7.50 -8.47 10.73
N ARG A 33 -7.74 -7.35 11.44
CA ARG A 33 -8.30 -7.35 12.80
C ARG A 33 -9.72 -6.81 12.79
N THR A 34 -10.49 -7.20 13.79
CA THR A 34 -11.87 -6.74 13.92
C THR A 34 -11.97 -5.23 14.12
N GLY A 35 -12.89 -4.60 13.39
CA GLY A 35 -13.11 -3.15 13.35
C GLY A 35 -12.33 -2.41 12.26
N VAL A 36 -11.45 -3.09 11.52
CA VAL A 36 -10.69 -2.51 10.39
C VAL A 36 -10.72 -3.39 9.14
N GLU A 37 -11.67 -4.31 9.04
CA GLU A 37 -11.85 -5.22 7.90
C GLU A 37 -12.17 -4.46 6.61
N TYR A 38 -12.81 -3.29 6.71
CA TYR A 38 -13.06 -2.42 5.57
C TYR A 38 -11.83 -1.62 5.13
N ALA A 39 -10.81 -1.49 5.99
CA ALA A 39 -9.66 -0.63 5.72
C ALA A 39 -8.62 -1.34 4.86
N TRP A 40 -8.25 -0.68 3.75
CA TRP A 40 -7.19 -1.09 2.83
C TRP A 40 -6.12 0.00 2.80
N PHE A 41 -5.06 -0.16 3.59
CA PHE A 41 -3.97 0.83 3.63
C PHE A 41 -3.21 0.96 2.31
N ASN A 42 -3.17 -0.13 1.53
CA ASN A 42 -2.67 -0.14 0.18
C ASN A 42 -3.76 -0.69 -0.74
N ASN A 43 -4.34 0.14 -1.60
CA ASN A 43 -5.42 -0.24 -2.50
C ASN A 43 -5.03 0.05 -3.96
N VAL A 44 -5.72 -0.63 -4.87
CA VAL A 44 -5.57 -0.44 -6.31
C VAL A 44 -6.97 -0.14 -6.86
N GLU A 45 -7.06 0.86 -7.73
CA GLU A 45 -8.27 1.31 -8.41
C GLU A 45 -8.03 1.35 -9.93
N THR A 46 -9.11 1.30 -10.71
CA THR A 46 -9.09 1.33 -12.18
C THR A 46 -9.35 2.74 -12.70
#